data_AF-A0AAV7TXV4-F1
#
_entry.id   AF-A0AAV7TXV4-F1
#
_cell.length_a   1.000
_cell.length_b   1.000
_cell.length_c   1.000
_cell.angle_alpha   90.00
_cell.angle_beta   90.00
_cell.angle_gamma   90.00
#
_symmetry.space_group_name_H-M   'P 1'
#
loop_
_entity.id
_entity.type
_entity.pdbx_description
1 polymer ?
#
loop_
_entity_poly.entity_id
_entity_poly.type
_entity_poly.pdbx_seq_one_letter_code
_entity_poly.pdbx_strand_id
1 'polypeptide(L)'
;MTILPCVLYVFQALPLTPPPRTVATLQAAVLGFVWEGRPARLLRRVLYRPKGEGGLAVPCLLQYFQATQLRFLLEWSRLLTEKHWCFMDQAVAGSHIWKEPWLCRRHRAGGLYSSPVTGAMLCVWDAVAGRLGLTSFPSLMTPIGANPDFGRGYT
;
A
#
# COMPACT_ATOMS: atom_id res chain seq x y z
N MET A 1 -18.66 2.43 -15.62
CA MET A 1 -18.86 1.65 -14.38
C MET A 1 -18.76 2.59 -13.19
N THR A 2 -19.83 2.73 -12.40
CA THR A 2 -19.87 3.61 -11.20
C THR A 2 -19.26 2.96 -9.95
N ILE A 3 -19.16 1.61 -9.94
CA ILE A 3 -18.69 0.83 -8.78
C ILE A 3 -17.26 1.16 -8.39
N LEU A 4 -16.36 1.36 -9.36
CA LEU A 4 -14.94 1.62 -9.07
C LEU A 4 -14.74 2.92 -8.26
N PRO A 5 -15.28 4.08 -8.70
CA PRO A 5 -15.26 5.31 -7.88
C PRO A 5 -15.80 5.11 -6.46
N CYS A 6 -16.92 4.40 -6.29
CA CYS A 6 -17.51 4.16 -4.96
C CYS A 6 -16.60 3.33 -4.07
N VAL A 7 -16.05 2.22 -4.58
CA VAL A 7 -15.12 1.36 -3.83
C VAL A 7 -13.83 2.11 -3.50
N LEU A 8 -13.33 2.89 -4.45
CA LEU A 8 -12.12 3.68 -4.27
C LEU A 8 -12.29 4.75 -3.18
N TYR A 9 -13.45 5.39 -3.13
CA TYR A 9 -13.79 6.34 -2.05
C TYR A 9 -13.68 5.67 -0.68
N VAL A 10 -14.26 4.47 -0.52
CA VAL A 10 -14.19 3.71 0.75
C VAL A 10 -12.74 3.39 1.12
N PHE A 11 -11.93 2.92 0.16
CA PHE A 11 -10.51 2.63 0.41
C PHE A 11 -9.68 3.86 0.76
N GLN A 12 -10.10 5.05 0.30
CA GLN A 12 -9.45 6.31 0.65
C GLN A 12 -9.95 6.88 1.97
N ALA A 13 -11.22 6.68 2.32
CA ALA A 13 -11.80 7.18 3.57
C ALA A 13 -11.38 6.32 4.77
N LEU A 14 -11.20 5.02 4.57
CA LEU A 14 -10.87 4.05 5.61
C LEU A 14 -9.54 3.37 5.25
N PRO A 15 -8.40 3.92 5.70
CA PRO A 15 -7.08 3.31 5.52
C PRO A 15 -6.86 2.13 6.48
N LEU A 16 -7.82 1.19 6.49
CA LEU A 16 -7.80 -0.01 7.31
C LEU A 16 -7.66 -1.22 6.40
N THR A 17 -7.05 -2.28 6.94
CA THR A 17 -7.03 -3.57 6.24
C THR A 17 -8.47 -4.09 6.13
N PRO A 18 -9.00 -4.31 4.92
CA PRO A 18 -10.33 -4.86 4.76
C PRO A 18 -10.35 -6.29 5.32
N PRO A 19 -11.50 -6.77 5.81
CA PRO A 19 -11.63 -8.15 6.26
C PRO A 19 -11.16 -9.14 5.18
N PRO A 20 -10.71 -10.34 5.59
CA PRO A 20 -10.29 -11.35 4.64
C PRO A 20 -11.43 -11.65 3.67
N ARG A 21 -11.09 -11.89 2.39
CA ARG A 21 -12.00 -12.19 1.28
C ARG A 21 -12.83 -11.02 0.76
N THR A 22 -13.02 -9.91 1.49
CA THR A 22 -13.89 -8.79 1.03
C THR A 22 -13.46 -8.22 -0.32
N VAL A 23 -12.16 -8.01 -0.52
CA VAL A 23 -11.64 -7.54 -1.82
C VAL A 23 -11.82 -8.60 -2.91
N ALA A 24 -11.68 -9.88 -2.56
CA ALA A 24 -11.84 -10.99 -3.50
C ALA A 24 -13.30 -11.18 -3.94
N THR A 25 -14.26 -11.06 -3.01
CA THR A 25 -15.69 -11.14 -3.30
C THR A 25 -16.14 -9.97 -4.16
N LEU A 26 -15.71 -8.74 -3.85
CA LEU A 26 -15.97 -7.57 -4.69
C LEU A 26 -15.37 -7.73 -6.09
N GLN A 27 -14.14 -8.24 -6.18
CA GLN A 27 -13.51 -8.49 -7.47
C GLN A 27 -14.25 -9.57 -8.28
N ALA A 28 -14.76 -10.61 -7.62
CA ALA A 28 -15.56 -11.65 -8.26
C ALA A 28 -16.89 -11.08 -8.78
N ALA A 29 -17.56 -10.20 -8.02
CA ALA A 29 -18.76 -9.51 -8.47
C ALA A 29 -18.50 -8.62 -9.70
N VAL A 30 -17.39 -7.88 -9.70
CA VAL A 30 -16.96 -7.08 -10.87
C VAL A 30 -16.71 -7.97 -12.09
N LEU A 31 -16.03 -9.10 -11.91
CA LEU A 31 -15.78 -10.04 -13.00
C LEU A 31 -17.07 -10.71 -13.50
N GLY A 32 -17.97 -11.08 -12.60
CA GLY A 32 -19.29 -11.62 -12.95
C GLY A 32 -20.12 -10.62 -13.74
N PHE A 33 -20.05 -9.34 -13.40
CA PHE A 33 -20.68 -8.26 -14.18
C PHE A 33 -20.07 -8.15 -15.58
N VAL A 34 -18.73 -8.15 -15.70
CA VAL A 34 -18.04 -8.08 -17.01
C VAL A 34 -18.43 -9.26 -17.91
N TRP A 35 -18.69 -10.43 -17.35
CA TRP A 35 -19.08 -11.62 -18.09
C TRP A 35 -20.59 -11.86 -18.15
N GLU A 36 -21.44 -10.97 -17.62
CA GLU A 36 -22.89 -11.17 -17.53
C GLU A 36 -23.28 -12.52 -16.87
N GLY A 37 -22.51 -12.96 -15.86
CA GLY A 37 -22.69 -14.27 -15.22
C GLY A 37 -22.25 -15.48 -16.05
N ARG A 38 -21.71 -15.28 -17.25
CA ARG A 38 -21.15 -16.33 -18.11
C ARG A 38 -19.73 -16.73 -17.65
N PRO A 39 -19.23 -17.91 -18.05
CA PRO A 39 -17.84 -18.29 -17.77
C PRO A 39 -16.84 -17.31 -18.39
N ALA A 40 -15.76 -17.05 -17.65
CA ALA A 40 -14.71 -16.13 -18.09
C ALA A 40 -14.00 -16.65 -19.34
N ARG A 41 -13.91 -15.81 -20.38
CA ARG A 41 -13.25 -16.17 -21.66
C ARG A 41 -11.80 -15.76 -21.73
N LEU A 42 -11.37 -14.87 -20.84
CA LEU A 42 -10.02 -14.33 -20.79
C LEU A 42 -9.42 -14.49 -19.38
N LEU A 43 -8.11 -14.72 -19.34
CA LEU A 43 -7.34 -14.73 -18.12
C LEU A 43 -7.38 -13.34 -17.45
N ARG A 44 -7.46 -13.31 -16.11
CA ARG A 44 -7.51 -12.06 -15.32
C ARG A 44 -6.37 -11.10 -15.64
N ARG A 45 -5.15 -11.61 -15.82
CA ARG A 45 -3.97 -10.81 -16.19
C ARG A 45 -4.14 -10.07 -17.52
N VAL A 46 -4.91 -10.61 -18.47
CA VAL A 46 -5.22 -9.97 -19.76
C VAL A 46 -6.34 -8.95 -19.58
N LEU A 47 -7.36 -9.28 -18.79
CA LEU A 47 -8.48 -8.38 -18.49
C LEU A 47 -8.03 -7.05 -17.87
N TYR A 48 -7.04 -7.11 -16.98
CA TYR A 48 -6.52 -5.92 -16.29
C TYR A 48 -5.66 -5.01 -17.16
N ARG A 49 -5.18 -5.49 -18.33
CA ARG A 49 -4.39 -4.67 -19.24
C ARG A 49 -5.21 -3.53 -19.83
N PRO A 50 -4.57 -2.40 -20.18
CA PRO A 50 -5.25 -1.31 -20.87
C PRO A 50 -5.81 -1.76 -22.22
N LYS A 51 -6.83 -1.04 -22.71
CA LYS A 51 -7.49 -1.38 -23.98
C LYS A 51 -6.54 -1.35 -25.18
N GLY A 52 -5.52 -0.48 -25.16
CA GLY A 52 -4.49 -0.40 -26.19
C GLY A 52 -3.61 -1.65 -26.30
N GLU A 53 -3.50 -2.45 -25.24
CA GLU A 53 -2.72 -3.69 -25.21
C GLU A 53 -3.59 -4.94 -25.42
N GLY A 54 -4.81 -4.77 -25.94
CA GLY A 54 -5.77 -5.87 -26.13
C GLY A 54 -6.44 -6.35 -24.83
N GLY A 55 -6.33 -5.58 -23.74
CA GLY A 55 -7.05 -5.83 -22.49
C GLY A 55 -8.43 -5.16 -22.44
N LEU A 56 -9.14 -5.34 -21.32
CA LEU A 56 -10.45 -4.70 -21.07
C LEU A 56 -10.37 -3.55 -20.06
N ALA A 57 -9.18 -3.22 -19.56
CA ALA A 57 -8.95 -2.23 -18.50
C ALA A 57 -9.83 -2.47 -17.26
N VAL A 58 -10.07 -3.75 -16.93
CA VAL A 58 -10.85 -4.12 -15.74
C VAL A 58 -10.04 -3.76 -14.49
N PRO A 59 -10.63 -3.06 -13.49
CA PRO A 59 -9.87 -2.68 -12.32
C PRO A 59 -9.50 -3.89 -11.46
N CYS A 60 -8.25 -3.93 -11.02
CA CYS A 60 -7.78 -4.85 -9.98
C CYS A 60 -7.92 -4.18 -8.61
N LEU A 61 -9.00 -4.46 -7.90
CA LEU A 61 -9.35 -3.79 -6.63
C LEU A 61 -8.26 -3.93 -5.56
N LEU A 62 -7.52 -5.04 -5.55
CA LEU A 62 -6.39 -5.22 -4.63
C LEU A 62 -5.27 -4.21 -4.91
N GLN A 63 -4.96 -3.94 -6.18
CA GLN A 63 -3.94 -2.96 -6.55
C GLN A 63 -4.42 -1.54 -6.23
N TYR A 64 -5.70 -1.23 -6.46
CA TYR A 64 -6.27 0.06 -6.05
C TYR A 64 -6.20 0.25 -4.53
N PHE A 65 -6.57 -0.75 -3.73
CA PHE A 65 -6.43 -0.72 -2.28
C PHE A 65 -4.97 -0.50 -1.86
N GLN A 66 -4.03 -1.21 -2.47
CA GLN A 66 -2.60 -1.03 -2.18
C GLN A 66 -2.15 0.40 -2.51
N ALA A 67 -2.53 0.92 -3.67
CA ALA A 67 -2.21 2.28 -4.09
C ALA A 67 -2.78 3.35 -3.14
N THR A 68 -3.98 3.15 -2.57
CA THR A 68 -4.53 4.10 -1.61
C THR A 68 -3.75 4.10 -0.29
N GLN A 69 -3.35 2.94 0.23
CA GLN A 69 -2.49 2.87 1.43
C GLN A 69 -1.13 3.52 1.17
N LEU A 70 -0.52 3.27 0.02
CA LEU A 70 0.75 3.88 -0.37
C LEU A 70 0.64 5.40 -0.50
N ARG A 71 -0.50 5.92 -0.96
CA ARG A 71 -0.75 7.37 -0.99
C ARG A 71 -0.65 7.97 0.40
N PHE A 72 -1.20 7.31 1.43
CA PHE A 72 -1.08 7.78 2.81
C PHE A 72 0.35 7.72 3.30
N LEU A 73 1.05 6.62 3.04
CA LEU A 73 2.45 6.45 3.43
C LEU A 73 3.37 7.49 2.77
N LEU A 74 3.05 7.93 1.54
CA LEU A 74 3.77 9.02 0.87
C LEU A 74 3.66 10.35 1.64
N GLU A 75 2.57 10.59 2.37
CA GLU A 75 2.41 11.82 3.17
C GLU A 75 3.44 11.92 4.30
N TRP A 76 4.01 10.80 4.75
CA TRP A 76 5.11 10.79 5.70
C TRP A 76 6.39 11.39 5.12
N SER A 77 6.68 11.12 3.84
CA SER A 77 7.88 11.64 3.16
C SER A 77 7.78 13.12 2.76
N ARG A 78 6.57 13.69 2.77
CA ARG A 78 6.38 15.10 2.43
C ARG A 78 6.79 15.95 3.64
N LEU A 79 7.92 16.64 3.50
CA LEU A 79 8.55 17.50 4.51
C LEU A 79 7.66 18.67 4.99
N LEU A 80 6.54 18.93 4.29
CA LEU A 80 5.61 20.04 4.54
C LEU A 80 4.22 19.54 4.97
N THR A 81 4.09 18.29 5.41
CA THR A 81 2.78 17.74 5.75
C THR A 81 2.27 18.30 7.09
N GLU A 82 1.37 19.28 7.04
CA GLU A 82 0.66 19.85 8.20
C GLU A 82 -0.46 18.92 8.76
N LYS A 83 -0.49 17.65 8.35
CA LYS A 83 -1.58 16.74 8.71
C LYS A 83 -1.39 16.23 10.14
N HIS A 84 -2.37 16.51 11.00
CA HIS A 84 -2.43 16.10 12.41
C HIS A 84 -2.09 14.62 12.65
N TRP A 85 -2.61 13.71 11.83
CA TRP A 85 -2.37 12.27 12.00
C TRP A 85 -0.89 11.89 11.78
N CYS A 86 -0.16 12.56 10.88
CA CYS A 86 1.27 12.33 10.69
C CYS A 86 2.06 12.73 11.96
N PHE A 87 1.66 13.81 12.64
CA PHE A 87 2.27 14.22 13.90
C PHE A 87 2.02 13.19 15.01
N MET A 88 0.83 12.60 15.06
CA MET A 88 0.51 11.54 16.01
C MET A 88 1.40 10.32 15.78
N ASP A 89 1.51 9.86 14.53
CA ASP A 89 2.35 8.71 14.21
C ASP A 89 3.85 9.03 14.46
N GLN A 90 4.31 10.24 14.15
CA GLN A 90 5.68 10.70 14.44
C GLN A 90 5.98 10.67 15.94
N ALA A 91 5.02 11.09 16.78
CA ALA A 91 5.15 11.03 18.24
C ALA A 91 5.27 9.58 18.73
N VAL A 92 4.52 8.65 18.12
CA VAL A 92 4.60 7.21 18.43
C VAL A 92 5.93 6.59 17.93
N ALA A 93 6.43 7.02 16.78
CA ALA A 93 7.70 6.53 16.22
C ALA A 93 8.92 6.95 17.07
N GLY A 94 8.82 8.05 17.83
CA GLY A 94 9.91 8.62 18.61
C GLY A 94 11.08 9.15 17.76
N SER A 95 10.93 9.14 16.44
CA SER A 95 11.93 9.57 15.47
C SER A 95 11.25 9.94 14.16
N HIS A 96 12.02 10.42 13.18
CA HIS A 96 11.47 10.80 11.87
C HIS A 96 10.76 9.63 11.17
N ILE A 97 9.44 9.76 11.02
CA ILE A 97 8.55 8.69 10.55
C ILE A 97 8.75 8.32 9.08
N TRP A 98 9.23 9.25 8.25
CA TRP A 98 9.50 9.00 6.84
C TRP A 98 10.51 7.88 6.60
N LYS A 99 11.37 7.58 7.59
CA LYS A 99 12.36 6.51 7.49
C LYS A 99 11.76 5.12 7.74
N GLU A 100 10.66 5.03 8.47
CA GLU A 100 10.09 3.77 8.97
C GLU A 100 9.79 2.76 7.85
N PRO A 101 9.18 3.15 6.71
CA PRO A 101 8.96 2.21 5.60
C PRO A 101 10.26 1.59 5.08
N TRP A 102 11.36 2.35 5.09
CA TRP A 102 12.65 1.94 4.52
C TRP A 102 13.49 1.09 5.47
N LEU A 103 13.10 1.00 6.74
CA LEU A 103 13.72 0.11 7.71
C LEU A 103 13.19 -1.32 7.59
N CYS A 104 14.01 -2.31 7.93
CA CYS A 104 13.54 -3.67 8.16
C CYS A 104 12.47 -3.68 9.25
N ARG A 105 11.47 -4.55 9.08
CA ARG A 105 10.31 -4.66 10.00
C ARG A 105 10.70 -4.79 11.48
N ARG A 106 11.80 -5.49 11.77
CA ARG A 106 12.34 -5.69 13.13
C ARG A 106 12.93 -4.45 13.79
N HIS A 107 13.29 -3.44 12.99
CA HIS A 107 13.93 -2.21 13.46
C HIS A 107 12.97 -1.01 13.49
N ARG A 108 11.72 -1.20 13.05
CA ARG A 108 10.68 -0.17 13.12
C ARG A 108 10.17 0.02 14.53
N ALA A 109 9.65 1.21 14.82
CA ALA A 109 9.04 1.49 16.10
C ALA A 109 7.79 0.61 16.32
N GLY A 110 7.83 -0.30 17.30
CA GLY A 110 6.75 -1.25 17.57
C GLY A 110 5.39 -0.60 17.84
N GLY A 111 5.38 0.59 18.44
CA GLY A 111 4.15 1.35 18.71
C GLY A 111 3.36 1.73 17.46
N LEU A 112 4.00 1.83 16.29
CA LEU A 112 3.32 2.13 15.02
C LEU A 112 2.34 1.03 14.62
N TYR A 113 2.59 -0.21 15.06
CA TYR A 113 1.69 -1.35 14.80
C TYR A 113 0.51 -1.40 15.76
N SER A 114 0.51 -0.62 16.83
CA SER A 114 -0.64 -0.49 17.74
C SER A 114 -1.79 0.29 17.08
N SER A 115 -1.48 1.21 16.17
CA SER A 115 -2.48 1.88 15.35
C SER A 115 -2.93 0.93 14.23
N PRO A 116 -4.23 0.63 14.10
CA PRO A 116 -4.74 -0.27 13.06
C PRO A 116 -4.56 0.32 11.65
N VAL A 117 -4.52 1.65 11.55
CA VAL A 117 -4.30 2.40 10.32
C VAL A 117 -2.84 2.30 9.89
N THR A 118 -1.94 2.69 10.79
CA THR A 118 -0.51 2.76 10.52
C THR A 118 0.09 1.37 10.32
N GLY A 119 -0.33 0.40 11.13
CA GLY A 119 0.02 -1.00 10.96
C GLY A 119 -0.43 -1.56 9.61
N ALA A 120 -1.65 -1.21 9.15
CA ALA A 120 -2.15 -1.62 7.83
C ALA A 120 -1.31 -1.04 6.69
N MET A 121 -1.00 0.26 6.75
CA MET A 121 -0.15 0.94 5.75
C MET A 121 1.23 0.29 5.63
N LEU A 122 1.90 0.04 6.76
CA LEU A 122 3.22 -0.59 6.79
C LEU A 122 3.18 -2.03 6.27
N CYS A 123 2.15 -2.81 6.63
CA CYS A 123 2.00 -4.17 6.11
C CYS A 123 1.77 -4.19 4.59
N VAL A 124 1.00 -3.23 4.06
CA VAL A 124 0.81 -3.08 2.62
C VAL A 124 2.10 -2.66 1.94
N TRP A 125 2.86 -1.74 2.52
CA TRP A 125 4.19 -1.39 2.02
C TRP A 125 5.10 -2.61 1.94
N ASP A 126 5.21 -3.41 3.00
CA ASP A 126 6.04 -4.62 3.01
C ASP A 126 5.64 -5.60 1.89
N ALA A 127 4.34 -5.80 1.71
CA ALA A 127 3.81 -6.69 0.67
C ALA A 127 4.01 -6.17 -0.76
N VAL A 128 4.07 -4.85 -0.96
CA VAL A 128 4.33 -4.23 -2.27
C VAL A 128 5.84 -4.17 -2.53
N ALA A 129 6.62 -3.72 -1.56
CA ALA A 129 8.07 -3.66 -1.64
C ALA A 129 8.67 -5.04 -1.94
N GLY A 130 8.23 -6.08 -1.23
CA GLY A 130 8.67 -7.45 -1.50
C GLY A 130 8.29 -7.96 -2.89
N ARG A 131 7.10 -7.59 -3.40
CA ARG A 131 6.66 -7.99 -4.76
C ARG A 131 7.44 -7.29 -5.86
N LEU A 132 7.82 -6.03 -5.63
CA LEU A 132 8.58 -5.21 -6.58
C LEU A 132 10.10 -5.41 -6.43
N GLY A 133 10.56 -6.18 -5.45
CA GLY A 133 11.99 -6.33 -5.16
C GLY A 133 12.63 -5.02 -4.68
N LEU A 134 11.85 -4.11 -4.07
CA LEU A 134 12.38 -2.88 -3.51
C LEU A 134 13.19 -3.23 -2.26
N THR A 135 14.50 -3.04 -2.35
CA THR A 135 15.42 -3.15 -1.23
C THR A 135 15.46 -1.83 -0.46
N SER A 136 15.77 -1.92 0.84
CA SER A 136 16.07 -0.74 1.67
C SER A 136 17.34 0.00 1.22
N PHE A 137 18.05 -0.50 0.22
CA PHE A 137 19.33 0.05 -0.23
C PHE A 137 19.47 0.00 -1.77
N PRO A 138 20.00 1.07 -2.41
CA PRO A 138 20.07 2.46 -1.96
C PRO A 138 18.83 3.23 -2.44
N SER A 139 17.98 3.68 -1.51
CA SER A 139 16.93 4.68 -1.81
C SER A 139 17.33 6.02 -1.21
N LEU A 140 16.95 7.14 -1.85
CA LEU A 140 17.24 8.49 -1.34
C LEU A 140 16.58 8.77 0.02
N MET A 141 15.55 8.00 0.37
CA MET A 141 14.80 8.08 1.62
C MET A 141 15.29 7.07 2.66
N THR A 142 16.31 6.27 2.37
CA THR A 142 16.94 5.41 3.36
C THR A 142 17.81 6.28 4.26
N PRO A 143 17.61 6.30 5.58
CA PRO A 143 18.47 7.08 6.48
C PRO A 143 19.90 6.55 6.37
N ILE A 144 20.86 7.43 6.09
CA ILE A 144 22.30 7.07 6.04
C ILE A 144 22.84 6.99 7.47
N GLY A 145 22.56 8.01 8.28
CA GLY A 145 22.95 8.05 9.69
C GLY A 145 21.97 7.30 10.60
N ALA A 146 22.50 6.68 11.66
CA ALA A 146 21.73 6.00 12.71
C ALA A 146 20.74 4.94 12.19
N ASN A 147 21.07 4.31 11.05
CA ASN A 147 20.25 3.26 10.48
C ASN A 147 20.69 1.88 11.03
N PRO A 148 19.82 1.19 11.79
CA PRO A 148 20.14 -0.11 12.37
C PRO A 148 20.28 -1.22 11.31
N ASP A 149 19.84 -1.00 10.07
CA ASP A 149 20.03 -1.94 8.96
C ASP A 149 21.45 -1.92 8.39
N PHE A 150 22.21 -0.84 8.59
CA PHE A 150 23.62 -0.86 8.24
C PHE A 150 24.40 -1.64 9.29
N GLY A 151 25.12 -2.67 8.84
CA GLY A 151 26.06 -3.40 9.70
C GLY A 151 27.10 -2.44 10.30
N ARG A 152 27.66 -2.80 11.47
CA ARG A 152 28.64 -1.99 12.23
C ARG A 152 30.02 -1.81 11.55
N GLY A 153 30.08 -1.82 10.20
CA GLY A 153 31.32 -1.91 9.43
C GLY A 153 31.78 -0.62 8.73
N TYR A 154 31.26 0.54 9.12
CA TYR A 154 31.75 1.83 8.60
C TYR A 154 32.22 2.72 9.78
N THR A 155 33.37 2.38 10.32
CA THR A 155 34.24 3.26 11.11
C THR A 155 35.64 3.16 10.56
#